data_AF-A0A9D1KAV0-F1
#
_entry.id   AF-A0A9D1KAV0-F1
#
_cell.length_a   1.000
_cell.length_b   1.000
_cell.length_c   1.000
_cell.angle_alpha   90.00
_cell.angle_beta   90.00
_cell.angle_gamma   90.00
#
_symmetry.space_group_name_H-M   'P 1'
#
loop_
_entity.id
_entity.type
_entity.pdbx_description
1 polymer ?
#
loop_
_entity_poly.entity_id
_entity_poly.type
_entity_poly.pdbx_seq_one_letter_code
_entity_poly.pdbx_strand_id
1 'polypeptide(L)'
;MSELPKEIKSIKGSVYSFVDNKTERYAYILNEGTDKEVRVTVLLPYYSRPDISYDIIDGSRDFVNGFKVVQTANMEYAYVKEESNTLLPFRYDIATDFNEYGYAMVGKDGKVSWIDKNFKYLNNKYEMVNEDSSKFNGFLSVSDFSKGEHPLSKVCSCGSDWNRKTSYFCVDGKIKEFTKYDGEIIRDSDSIKNFSYYSEEFNDKGYATANNDWLILLSSGYYLSVKDLIRICEEKGFLDTINNKIERQERDYIKFLRDVEKKTMGFVDDLSKHNNLIVEYGIAGIELRKEELISRYGKDAYERAFFDDYFAFLINNQEFVSEIVDLKLLQSLLAKRGIPSYIDNEENVFHYNANKHVKTKK
;
A
#
# COMPACT_ATOMS: atom_id res chain seq x y z
N MET A 1 3.04 28.81 -15.42
CA MET A 1 2.89 27.61 -14.56
C MET A 1 3.11 26.38 -15.43
N SER A 2 3.59 25.27 -14.86
CA SER A 2 3.48 23.96 -15.54
C SER A 2 2.02 23.67 -15.84
N GLU A 3 1.72 22.88 -16.87
CA GLU A 3 0.37 22.34 -17.07
C GLU A 3 -0.08 21.67 -15.77
N LEU A 4 -1.24 22.09 -15.26
CA LEU A 4 -1.81 21.55 -14.04
C LEU A 4 -2.56 20.24 -14.36
N PRO A 5 -2.55 19.26 -13.45
CA PRO A 5 -3.31 18.03 -13.64
C PRO A 5 -4.77 18.32 -13.91
N LYS A 6 -5.40 17.60 -14.84
CA LYS A 6 -6.84 17.72 -15.08
C LYS A 6 -7.68 17.15 -13.94
N GLU A 7 -7.15 16.15 -13.23
CA GLU A 7 -7.82 15.52 -12.11
C GLU A 7 -6.80 15.20 -11.01
N ILE A 8 -7.02 15.75 -9.80
CA ILE A 8 -6.19 15.51 -8.63
C ILE A 8 -6.95 14.56 -7.71
N LYS A 9 -6.44 13.35 -7.50
CA LYS A 9 -7.08 12.37 -6.60
C LYS A 9 -6.76 12.64 -5.15
N SER A 10 -5.49 12.94 -4.83
CA SER A 10 -5.12 13.35 -3.48
C SER A 10 -3.90 14.25 -3.44
N ILE A 11 -3.79 15.00 -2.33
CA ILE A 11 -2.68 15.91 -2.03
C ILE A 11 -1.89 15.29 -0.87
N LYS A 12 -0.62 14.97 -1.10
CA LYS A 12 0.26 14.40 -0.07
C LYS A 12 0.92 15.47 0.78
N GLY A 13 1.28 16.60 0.20
CA GLY A 13 1.90 17.68 0.97
C GLY A 13 2.45 18.81 0.13
N SER A 14 3.19 19.68 0.80
CA SER A 14 3.79 20.87 0.20
C SER A 14 5.22 21.11 0.67
N VAL A 15 5.97 21.79 -0.18
CA VAL A 15 7.31 22.31 0.08
C VAL A 15 7.31 23.79 -0.27
N TYR A 16 7.94 24.59 0.58
CA TYR A 16 8.06 26.03 0.42
C TYR A 16 9.52 26.44 0.28
N SER A 17 9.79 27.37 -0.62
CA SER A 17 11.11 27.99 -0.80
C SER A 17 10.99 29.39 -1.37
N PHE A 18 11.97 30.25 -1.10
CA PHE A 18 12.12 31.52 -1.81
C PHE A 18 12.89 31.30 -3.11
N VAL A 19 12.41 31.90 -4.20
CA VAL A 19 13.20 32.00 -5.45
C VAL A 19 14.11 33.22 -5.39
N ASP A 20 13.57 34.33 -4.90
CA ASP A 20 14.24 35.59 -4.67
C ASP A 20 13.51 36.37 -3.55
N ASN A 21 13.93 37.62 -3.27
CA ASN A 21 13.36 38.45 -2.21
C ASN A 21 11.91 38.92 -2.45
N LYS A 22 11.31 38.62 -3.61
CA LYS A 22 9.98 39.05 -4.04
C LYS A 22 9.09 37.90 -4.53
N THR A 23 9.63 36.69 -4.66
CA THR A 23 8.94 35.54 -5.27
C THR A 23 9.02 34.31 -4.39
N GLU A 24 7.85 33.79 -4.03
CA GLU A 24 7.69 32.53 -3.31
C GLU A 24 7.46 31.38 -4.30
N ARG A 25 8.05 30.23 -4.00
CA ARG A 25 7.80 28.97 -4.70
C ARG A 25 7.14 27.99 -3.76
N TYR A 26 5.96 27.55 -4.16
CA TYR A 26 5.18 26.51 -3.53
C TYR A 26 5.20 25.27 -4.43
N ALA A 27 5.70 24.15 -3.94
CA ALA A 27 5.65 22.89 -4.64
C ALA A 27 4.70 21.95 -3.89
N TYR A 28 3.68 21.46 -4.58
CA TYR A 28 2.73 20.50 -4.03
C TYR A 28 2.98 19.11 -4.60
N ILE A 29 2.86 18.10 -3.75
CA ILE A 29 3.04 16.69 -4.09
C ILE A 29 1.66 16.06 -4.15
N LEU A 30 1.32 15.50 -5.31
CA LEU A 30 -0.01 15.04 -5.67
C LEU A 30 0.01 13.58 -6.12
N ASN A 31 -1.14 12.93 -6.04
CA ASN A 31 -1.42 11.67 -6.72
C ASN A 31 -2.59 11.87 -7.71
N GLU A 32 -2.38 11.47 -8.97
CA GLU A 32 -3.37 11.56 -10.06
C GLU A 32 -4.16 10.24 -10.28
N GLY A 33 -4.20 9.36 -9.29
CA GLY A 33 -4.85 8.04 -9.39
C GLY A 33 -3.94 6.94 -9.99
N THR A 34 -2.62 7.16 -9.99
CA THR A 34 -1.62 6.14 -10.34
C THR A 34 -0.57 6.06 -9.23
N ASP A 35 0.31 5.05 -9.26
CA ASP A 35 1.44 4.97 -8.31
C ASP A 35 2.50 6.08 -8.52
N LYS A 36 2.27 7.03 -9.43
CA LYS A 36 3.17 8.14 -9.71
C LYS A 36 2.81 9.37 -8.90
N GLU A 37 3.77 9.88 -8.15
CA GLU A 37 3.70 11.20 -7.56
C GLU A 37 3.98 12.27 -8.60
N VAL A 38 3.11 13.28 -8.65
CA VAL A 38 3.26 14.46 -9.51
C VAL A 38 3.57 15.65 -8.64
N ARG A 39 4.56 16.45 -9.05
CA ARG A 39 4.91 17.70 -8.37
C ARG A 39 4.45 18.89 -9.19
N VAL A 40 3.52 19.64 -8.63
CA VAL A 40 3.04 20.91 -9.19
C VAL A 40 3.76 22.07 -8.52
N THR A 41 4.24 23.02 -9.30
CA THR A 41 4.91 24.22 -8.77
C THR A 41 4.11 25.48 -9.09
N VAL A 42 3.78 26.22 -8.04
CA VAL A 42 3.13 27.53 -8.08
C VAL A 42 4.15 28.59 -7.67
N LEU A 43 4.27 29.64 -8.48
CA LEU A 43 5.11 30.81 -8.20
C LEU A 43 4.21 32.00 -7.94
N LEU A 44 4.35 32.61 -6.76
CA LEU A 44 3.54 33.77 -6.37
C LEU A 44 4.43 34.93 -5.92
N PRO A 45 4.03 36.18 -6.22
CA PRO A 45 4.63 37.35 -5.59
C PRO A 45 4.49 37.26 -4.07
N TYR A 46 5.55 37.62 -3.34
CA TYR A 46 5.61 37.51 -1.88
C TYR A 46 4.53 38.35 -1.16
N TYR A 47 4.06 39.44 -1.77
CA TYR A 47 3.14 40.39 -1.15
C TYR A 47 1.70 40.37 -1.71
N SER A 48 1.42 39.60 -2.76
CA SER A 48 0.09 39.61 -3.37
C SER A 48 -0.23 38.35 -4.16
N ARG A 49 -1.49 37.92 -4.06
CA ARG A 49 -2.09 36.97 -5.00
C ARG A 49 -2.65 37.72 -6.21
N PRO A 50 -2.75 37.07 -7.38
CA PRO A 50 -3.48 37.63 -8.52
C PRO A 50 -4.94 37.94 -8.17
N ASP A 51 -5.56 38.82 -8.95
CA ASP A 51 -6.99 39.04 -8.86
C ASP A 51 -7.76 37.75 -9.18
N ILE A 52 -8.89 37.58 -8.50
CA ILE A 52 -9.77 36.43 -8.65
C ILE A 52 -10.36 36.42 -10.07
N SER A 53 -10.15 35.33 -10.81
CA SER A 53 -10.87 35.06 -12.06
C SER A 53 -12.14 34.25 -11.77
N TYR A 54 -13.21 34.55 -12.51
CA TYR A 54 -14.46 33.77 -12.51
C TYR A 54 -14.66 32.96 -13.80
N ASP A 55 -13.74 33.08 -14.76
CA ASP A 55 -13.81 32.35 -16.03
C ASP A 55 -13.30 30.93 -15.82
N ILE A 56 -14.17 29.93 -16.03
CA ILE A 56 -13.85 28.51 -15.88
C ILE A 56 -13.26 27.99 -17.18
N ILE A 57 -12.12 27.29 -17.11
CA ILE A 57 -11.43 26.73 -18.29
C ILE A 57 -11.45 25.20 -18.34
N ASP A 58 -11.55 24.53 -17.19
CA ASP A 58 -11.69 23.07 -17.05
C ASP A 58 -12.33 22.73 -15.70
N GLY A 59 -12.70 21.47 -15.49
CA GLY A 59 -13.16 21.01 -14.18
C GLY A 59 -13.69 19.58 -14.18
N SER A 60 -13.94 19.07 -12.98
CA SER A 60 -14.52 17.74 -12.79
C SER A 60 -15.89 17.62 -13.45
N ARG A 61 -16.17 16.41 -13.93
CA ARG A 61 -17.40 16.11 -14.68
C ARG A 61 -18.61 16.05 -13.76
N ASP A 62 -18.44 15.42 -12.61
CA ASP A 62 -19.52 15.07 -11.70
C ASP A 62 -19.51 15.95 -10.45
N PHE A 63 -20.69 16.23 -9.92
CA PHE A 63 -20.83 16.81 -8.60
C PHE A 63 -20.68 15.72 -7.54
N VAL A 64 -19.79 15.93 -6.58
CA VAL A 64 -19.63 15.06 -5.40
C VAL A 64 -19.97 15.88 -4.16
N ASN A 65 -20.88 15.37 -3.33
CA ASN A 65 -21.36 16.07 -2.14
C ASN A 65 -21.92 17.50 -2.41
N GLY A 66 -22.48 17.73 -3.61
CA GLY A 66 -23.08 19.00 -4.01
C GLY A 66 -22.09 20.03 -4.59
N PHE A 67 -20.85 19.62 -4.85
CA PHE A 67 -19.80 20.49 -5.38
C PHE A 67 -19.01 19.78 -6.49
N LYS A 68 -18.46 20.55 -7.42
CA LYS A 68 -17.44 20.07 -8.36
C LYS A 68 -16.26 21.01 -8.34
N VAL A 69 -15.05 20.48 -8.36
CA VAL A 69 -13.84 21.29 -8.47
C VAL A 69 -13.66 21.76 -9.92
N VAL A 70 -13.24 23.01 -10.11
CA VAL A 70 -13.00 23.62 -11.42
C VAL A 70 -11.69 24.41 -11.40
N GLN A 71 -11.10 24.60 -12.58
CA GLN A 71 -9.95 25.45 -12.77
C GLN A 71 -10.37 26.75 -13.48
N THR A 72 -9.88 27.89 -12.98
CA THR A 72 -10.16 29.21 -13.53
C THR A 72 -9.07 29.67 -14.50
N ALA A 73 -9.34 30.72 -15.29
CA ALA A 73 -8.41 31.23 -16.31
C ALA A 73 -7.07 31.74 -15.76
N ASN A 74 -7.00 32.07 -14.46
CA ASN A 74 -5.76 32.41 -13.75
C ASN A 74 -5.06 31.18 -13.13
N MET A 75 -5.48 29.96 -13.50
CA MET A 75 -4.92 28.67 -13.05
C MET A 75 -5.14 28.35 -11.56
N GLU A 76 -6.08 29.03 -10.90
CA GLU A 76 -6.53 28.68 -9.55
C GLU A 76 -7.61 27.60 -9.59
N TYR A 77 -7.72 26.84 -8.51
CA TYR A 77 -8.80 25.91 -8.27
C TYR A 77 -9.92 26.57 -7.46
N ALA A 78 -11.16 26.28 -7.84
CA ALA A 78 -12.37 26.77 -7.20
C ALA A 78 -13.46 25.69 -7.23
N TYR A 79 -14.63 25.99 -6.70
CA TYR A 79 -15.76 25.05 -6.66
C TYR A 79 -17.03 25.68 -7.20
N VAL A 80 -17.77 24.90 -8.00
CA VAL A 80 -19.13 25.22 -8.40
C VAL A 80 -20.10 24.47 -7.50
N LYS A 81 -21.09 25.18 -6.95
CA LYS A 81 -22.16 24.59 -6.13
C LYS A 81 -23.29 24.06 -7.02
N GLU A 82 -23.71 22.81 -6.80
CA GLU A 82 -24.72 22.12 -7.61
C GLU A 82 -26.07 22.85 -7.62
N GLU A 83 -26.59 23.17 -6.43
CA GLU A 83 -27.93 23.75 -6.24
C GLU A 83 -28.17 25.03 -7.06
N SER A 84 -27.15 25.88 -7.19
CA SER A 84 -27.25 27.19 -7.83
C SER A 84 -26.42 27.31 -9.11
N ASN A 85 -25.70 26.24 -9.46
CA ASN A 85 -24.68 26.22 -10.53
C ASN A 85 -23.76 27.46 -10.50
N THR A 86 -23.36 27.89 -9.32
CA THR A 86 -22.59 29.14 -9.11
C THR A 86 -21.17 28.83 -8.71
N LEU A 87 -20.21 29.53 -9.33
CA LEU A 87 -18.81 29.53 -8.93
C LEU A 87 -18.64 30.26 -7.60
N LEU A 88 -18.18 29.55 -6.58
CA LEU A 88 -17.94 30.09 -5.24
C LEU A 88 -16.70 31.01 -5.22
N PRO A 89 -16.57 31.93 -4.26
CA PRO A 89 -15.47 32.91 -4.24
C PRO A 89 -14.14 32.33 -3.72
N PHE A 90 -14.12 31.09 -3.20
CA PHE A 90 -12.91 30.46 -2.67
C PHE A 90 -11.92 30.12 -3.80
N ARG A 91 -10.63 30.37 -3.55
CA ARG A 91 -9.54 30.13 -4.52
C ARG A 91 -8.37 29.42 -3.85
N TYR A 92 -7.89 28.37 -4.51
CA TYR A 92 -6.80 27.52 -4.03
C TYR A 92 -5.73 27.35 -5.12
N ASP A 93 -4.50 27.09 -4.71
CA ASP A 93 -3.40 26.77 -5.64
C ASP A 93 -3.63 25.39 -6.29
N ILE A 94 -4.21 24.47 -5.52
CA ILE A 94 -4.65 23.13 -5.93
C ILE A 94 -5.86 22.71 -5.09
N ALA A 95 -6.72 21.86 -5.64
CA ALA A 95 -7.83 21.26 -4.91
C ALA A 95 -8.24 19.91 -5.50
N THR A 96 -8.81 19.04 -4.66
CA THR A 96 -9.43 17.77 -5.08
C THR A 96 -10.95 17.94 -5.16
N ASP A 97 -11.64 16.95 -5.72
CA ASP A 97 -13.07 16.81 -5.47
C ASP A 97 -13.34 16.53 -3.98
N PHE A 98 -14.60 16.78 -3.56
CA PHE A 98 -15.08 16.32 -2.27
C PHE A 98 -15.13 14.78 -2.25
N ASN A 99 -14.75 14.18 -1.14
CA ASN A 99 -14.85 12.75 -0.90
C ASN A 99 -16.23 12.36 -0.34
N GLU A 100 -16.44 11.07 -0.13
CA GLU A 100 -17.67 10.50 0.44
C GLU A 100 -18.03 11.02 1.84
N TYR A 101 -17.04 11.47 2.63
CA TYR A 101 -17.21 12.03 3.97
C TYR A 101 -17.58 13.53 3.96
N GLY A 102 -17.64 14.16 2.78
CA GLY A 102 -17.94 15.59 2.66
C GLY A 102 -16.76 16.51 2.95
N TYR A 103 -15.54 16.03 2.74
CA TYR A 103 -14.32 16.83 2.80
C TYR A 103 -13.58 16.85 1.46
N ALA A 104 -12.88 17.95 1.16
CA ALA A 104 -11.95 18.02 0.03
C ALA A 104 -10.57 18.47 0.51
N MET A 105 -9.50 18.03 -0.16
CA MET A 105 -8.16 18.52 0.12
C MET A 105 -7.89 19.78 -0.72
N VAL A 106 -7.23 20.76 -0.11
CA VAL A 106 -6.81 22.00 -0.78
C VAL A 106 -5.38 22.35 -0.44
N GLY A 107 -4.70 23.00 -1.36
CA GLY A 107 -3.38 23.61 -1.15
C GLY A 107 -3.46 25.11 -1.38
N LYS A 108 -2.92 25.89 -0.44
CA LYS A 108 -2.86 27.36 -0.52
C LYS A 108 -1.71 27.90 0.32
N ASP A 109 -1.00 28.90 -0.18
CA ASP A 109 0.12 29.58 0.50
C ASP A 109 1.21 28.60 1.01
N GLY A 110 1.47 27.55 0.24
CA GLY A 110 2.46 26.53 0.60
C GLY A 110 2.05 25.61 1.75
N LYS A 111 0.78 25.61 2.14
CA LYS A 111 0.18 24.67 3.10
C LYS A 111 -0.92 23.85 2.44
N VAL A 112 -1.22 22.70 3.04
CA VAL A 112 -2.29 21.80 2.60
C VAL A 112 -3.26 21.55 3.75
N SER A 113 -4.55 21.38 3.46
CA SER A 113 -5.53 21.06 4.48
C SER A 113 -6.81 20.43 3.91
N TRP A 114 -7.71 20.04 4.79
CA TRP A 114 -9.08 19.64 4.49
C TRP A 114 -10.02 20.83 4.59
N ILE A 115 -10.99 20.92 3.67
CA ILE A 115 -12.15 21.79 3.77
C ILE A 115 -13.44 20.98 3.95
N ASP A 116 -14.40 21.51 4.70
CA ASP A 116 -15.76 20.96 4.78
C ASP A 116 -16.71 21.57 3.74
N LYS A 117 -17.96 21.10 3.72
CA LYS A 117 -19.02 21.61 2.82
C LYS A 117 -19.45 23.06 3.09
N ASN A 118 -19.01 23.65 4.20
CA ASN A 118 -19.18 25.07 4.52
C ASN A 118 -17.93 25.88 4.15
N PHE A 119 -16.93 25.26 3.51
CA PHE A 119 -15.65 25.84 3.14
C PHE A 119 -14.84 26.35 4.35
N LYS A 120 -15.08 25.77 5.52
CA LYS A 120 -14.15 25.89 6.64
C LYS A 120 -12.99 24.97 6.39
N TYR A 121 -11.77 25.41 6.67
CA TYR A 121 -10.58 24.58 6.57
C TYR A 121 -10.07 24.18 7.95
N LEU A 122 -9.41 23.02 8.03
CA LEU A 122 -8.74 22.58 9.25
C LEU A 122 -7.43 23.38 9.43
N ASN A 123 -7.35 24.24 10.44
CA ASN A 123 -6.13 24.99 10.72
C ASN A 123 -5.09 24.15 11.49
N ASN A 124 -3.87 24.67 11.61
CA ASN A 124 -2.79 24.08 12.41
C ASN A 124 -3.05 24.05 13.94
N LYS A 125 -4.15 24.64 14.41
CA LYS A 125 -4.66 24.52 15.78
C LYS A 125 -5.74 23.44 15.91
N TYR A 126 -5.98 22.67 14.84
CA TYR A 126 -6.91 21.55 14.80
C TYR A 126 -8.39 21.96 14.88
N GLU A 127 -8.73 23.11 14.33
CA GLU A 127 -10.07 23.67 14.33
C GLU A 127 -10.54 23.92 12.89
N MET A 128 -11.81 23.63 12.61
CA MET A 128 -12.47 24.00 11.36
C MET A 128 -12.84 25.48 11.39
N VAL A 129 -12.09 26.31 10.68
CA VAL A 129 -12.23 27.78 10.68
C VAL A 129 -12.57 28.32 9.31
N ASN A 130 -13.24 29.47 9.26
CA ASN A 130 -13.45 30.16 8.00
C ASN A 130 -12.10 30.66 7.46
N GLU A 131 -11.98 30.72 6.14
CA GLU A 131 -10.90 31.46 5.50
C GLU A 131 -11.07 32.95 5.78
N ASP A 132 -10.01 33.60 6.27
CA ASP A 132 -9.93 35.04 6.46
C ASP A 132 -8.86 35.63 5.53
N SER A 133 -8.59 36.93 5.63
CA SER A 133 -7.59 37.60 4.78
C SER A 133 -6.14 37.31 5.19
N SER A 134 -5.89 36.44 6.17
CA SER A 134 -4.54 36.07 6.62
C SER A 134 -3.98 34.91 5.80
N LYS A 135 -2.66 34.64 5.93
CA LYS A 135 -2.01 33.51 5.25
C LYS A 135 -2.66 32.19 5.66
N PHE A 136 -2.92 31.32 4.69
CA PHE A 136 -3.53 30.00 4.91
C PHE A 136 -2.67 29.15 5.86
N ASN A 137 -3.20 28.82 7.04
CA ASN A 137 -2.41 28.23 8.15
C ASN A 137 -2.63 26.71 8.31
N GLY A 138 -2.64 25.98 7.20
CA GLY A 138 -2.77 24.51 7.17
C GLY A 138 -1.51 23.73 7.57
N PHE A 139 -1.42 22.51 7.06
CA PHE A 139 -0.40 21.49 7.36
C PHE A 139 0.70 21.43 6.30
N LEU A 140 1.78 20.70 6.58
CA LEU A 140 2.80 20.36 5.59
C LEU A 140 2.40 19.17 4.73
N SER A 141 1.67 18.22 5.31
CA SER A 141 1.18 17.03 4.60
C SER A 141 -0.14 16.58 5.18
N VAL A 142 -0.97 16.01 4.31
CA VAL A 142 -2.21 15.31 4.65
C VAL A 142 -2.24 13.97 3.92
N SER A 143 -3.01 13.00 4.42
CA SER A 143 -3.28 11.75 3.70
C SER A 143 -4.77 11.62 3.40
N ASP A 144 -5.13 10.72 2.50
CA ASP A 144 -6.51 10.27 2.39
C ASP A 144 -6.99 9.65 3.72
N PHE A 145 -8.31 9.56 3.88
CA PHE A 145 -8.89 8.80 4.98
C PHE A 145 -8.58 7.31 4.80
N SER A 146 -8.08 6.67 5.86
CA SER A 146 -7.88 5.23 5.87
C SER A 146 -9.19 4.49 5.70
N LYS A 147 -9.14 3.27 5.14
CA LYS A 147 -10.30 2.37 5.12
C LYS A 147 -10.55 1.77 6.50
N GLY A 148 -11.72 1.17 6.67
CA GLY A 148 -12.09 0.42 7.87
C GLY A 148 -13.17 1.11 8.70
N GLU A 149 -13.39 0.60 9.92
CA GLU A 149 -14.50 1.03 10.80
C GLU A 149 -14.32 2.45 11.35
N HIS A 150 -13.08 2.90 11.50
CA HIS A 150 -12.75 4.23 11.99
C HIS A 150 -11.79 4.95 11.02
N PRO A 151 -12.29 5.48 9.89
CA PRO A 151 -11.47 6.21 8.94
C PRO A 151 -10.78 7.42 9.57
N LEU A 152 -9.47 7.52 9.36
CA LEU A 152 -8.63 8.60 9.85
C LEU A 152 -7.73 9.13 8.74
N SER A 153 -7.61 10.45 8.63
CA SER A 153 -6.65 11.12 7.76
C SER A 153 -5.47 11.62 8.58
N LYS A 154 -4.25 11.31 8.16
CA LYS A 154 -3.02 11.81 8.79
C LYS A 154 -2.83 13.28 8.44
N VAL A 155 -2.50 14.12 9.42
CA VAL A 155 -2.11 15.52 9.20
C VAL A 155 -0.78 15.80 9.91
N CYS A 156 0.17 16.42 9.22
CA CYS A 156 1.48 16.72 9.80
C CYS A 156 1.73 18.23 9.84
N SER A 157 1.96 18.74 11.05
CA SER A 157 2.41 20.11 11.27
C SER A 157 3.91 20.15 11.53
N CYS A 158 4.51 21.34 11.39
CA CYS A 158 5.90 21.59 11.77
C CYS A 158 5.92 22.86 12.61
N GLY A 159 6.39 22.73 13.86
CA GLY A 159 6.54 23.86 14.77
C GLY A 159 7.73 24.75 14.40
N SER A 160 7.92 25.83 15.17
CA SER A 160 9.07 26.75 15.08
C SER A 160 10.41 26.02 15.17
N ASP A 161 10.44 24.91 15.88
CA ASP A 161 11.65 24.17 16.22
C ASP A 161 11.96 23.07 15.19
N TRP A 162 11.31 23.10 14.02
CA TRP A 162 11.38 22.08 12.97
C TRP A 162 10.91 20.69 13.37
N ASN A 163 10.38 20.54 14.58
CA ASN A 163 9.78 19.31 15.05
C ASN A 163 8.44 19.07 14.34
N ARG A 164 8.43 18.01 13.52
CA ARG A 164 7.22 17.51 12.88
C ARG A 164 6.35 16.80 13.90
N LYS A 165 5.08 17.17 13.93
CA LYS A 165 4.06 16.55 14.77
C LYS A 165 2.99 15.97 13.86
N THR A 166 2.60 14.74 14.15
CA THR A 166 1.55 14.06 13.39
C THR A 166 0.31 13.88 14.25
N SER A 167 -0.84 14.21 13.69
CA SER A 167 -2.17 14.03 14.27
C SER A 167 -3.07 13.33 13.27
N TYR A 168 -4.24 12.88 13.72
CA TYR A 168 -5.19 12.16 12.87
C TYR A 168 -6.55 12.85 12.91
N PHE A 169 -7.04 13.25 11.74
CA PHE A 169 -8.31 13.90 11.52
C PHE A 169 -9.42 12.87 11.30
N CYS A 170 -10.50 13.02 12.05
CA CYS A 170 -11.67 12.17 12.01
C CYS A 170 -12.70 12.72 11.02
N VAL A 171 -13.56 11.83 10.54
CA VAL A 171 -14.72 12.17 9.68
C VAL A 171 -15.75 13.07 10.37
N ASP A 172 -15.69 13.24 11.69
CA ASP A 172 -16.56 14.14 12.46
C ASP A 172 -16.00 15.58 12.55
N GLY A 173 -14.87 15.85 11.91
CA GLY A 173 -14.24 17.17 11.88
C GLY A 173 -13.34 17.47 13.07
N LYS A 174 -13.00 16.47 13.90
CA LYS A 174 -12.12 16.64 15.06
C LYS A 174 -10.81 15.87 14.90
N ILE A 175 -9.80 16.24 15.68
CA ILE A 175 -8.60 15.43 15.81
C ILE A 175 -8.85 14.29 16.80
N LYS A 176 -8.43 13.09 16.41
CA LYS A 176 -8.47 11.89 17.22
C LYS A 176 -7.57 12.03 18.44
N GLU A 177 -8.15 11.79 19.60
CA GLU A 177 -7.40 11.58 20.84
C GLU A 177 -7.11 10.09 20.99
N PHE A 178 -5.88 9.79 21.42
CA PHE A 178 -5.44 8.42 21.68
C PHE A 178 -5.19 8.24 23.16
N THR A 179 -5.87 7.25 23.74
CA THR A 179 -5.73 6.86 25.15
C THR A 179 -4.79 5.68 25.26
N LYS A 180 -3.90 5.72 26.25
CA LYS A 180 -2.96 4.62 26.49
C LYS A 180 -3.72 3.35 26.89
N TYR A 181 -3.32 2.23 26.30
CA TYR A 181 -3.82 0.90 26.61
C TYR A 181 -2.64 0.00 26.92
N ASP A 182 -2.70 -0.72 28.03
CA ASP A 182 -1.65 -1.67 28.43
C ASP A 182 -2.22 -3.04 28.83
N GLY A 183 -3.50 -3.28 28.53
CA GLY A 183 -4.29 -4.41 29.01
C GLY A 183 -5.57 -3.92 29.67
N GLU A 184 -5.50 -2.74 30.30
CA GLU A 184 -6.63 -1.99 30.83
C GLU A 184 -6.67 -0.57 30.23
N ILE A 185 -7.83 0.09 30.28
CA ILE A 185 -7.96 1.47 29.83
C ILE A 185 -7.40 2.38 30.92
N ILE A 186 -6.25 2.99 30.68
CA ILE A 186 -5.66 3.97 31.59
C ILE A 186 -6.38 5.30 31.40
N ARG A 187 -7.40 5.56 32.23
CA ARG A 187 -8.32 6.71 32.08
C ARG A 187 -7.76 8.04 32.60
N ASP A 188 -6.75 7.99 33.47
CA ASP A 188 -6.21 9.18 34.14
C ASP A 188 -4.83 9.57 33.57
N SER A 189 -4.83 10.60 32.73
CA SER A 189 -3.74 11.55 32.39
C SER A 189 -2.94 11.46 31.07
N ASP A 190 -3.04 10.41 30.25
CA ASP A 190 -2.16 10.26 29.06
C ASP A 190 -2.89 10.24 27.70
N SER A 191 -3.96 11.03 27.52
CA SER A 191 -4.52 11.21 26.17
C SER A 191 -3.64 12.13 25.34
N ILE A 192 -3.20 11.63 24.19
CA ILE A 192 -2.33 12.38 23.27
C ILE A 192 -3.06 12.62 21.95
N LYS A 193 -2.88 13.83 21.43
CA LYS A 193 -3.46 14.26 20.13
C LYS A 193 -2.43 14.30 19.02
N ASN A 194 -1.15 14.25 19.37
CA ASN A 194 -0.05 14.32 18.43
C ASN A 194 1.09 13.43 18.87
N PHE A 195 1.81 12.93 17.86
CA PHE A 195 2.98 12.08 18.01
C PHE A 195 4.19 12.83 17.45
N SER A 196 5.32 12.74 18.16
CA SER A 196 6.60 13.22 17.67
C SER A 196 7.13 12.27 16.60
N TYR A 197 7.92 12.76 15.65
CA TYR A 197 8.51 11.95 14.58
C TYR A 197 7.49 11.36 13.60
N TYR A 198 7.98 10.63 12.58
CA TYR A 198 7.15 10.08 11.54
C TYR A 198 6.20 9.02 12.12
N SER A 199 4.90 9.19 11.89
CA SER A 199 3.91 8.14 12.11
C SER A 199 3.27 7.73 10.79
N GLU A 200 2.91 6.46 10.72
CA GLU A 200 2.38 5.86 9.50
C GLU A 200 0.89 6.19 9.29
N GLU A 201 0.42 5.91 8.08
CA GLU A 201 -1.02 5.93 7.79
C GLU A 201 -1.66 4.65 8.34
N PHE A 202 -2.93 4.71 8.74
CA PHE A 202 -3.67 3.53 9.17
C PHE A 202 -3.94 2.61 7.98
N ASN A 203 -3.65 1.33 8.15
CA ASN A 203 -3.99 0.32 7.16
C ASN A 203 -5.47 -0.09 7.25
N ASP A 204 -5.90 -0.94 6.31
CA ASP A 204 -7.29 -1.42 6.21
C ASP A 204 -7.77 -2.23 7.44
N LYS A 205 -6.85 -2.65 8.33
CA LYS A 205 -7.17 -3.32 9.61
C LYS A 205 -7.24 -2.34 10.78
N GLY A 206 -7.06 -1.05 10.54
CA GLY A 206 -7.24 0.00 11.54
C GLY A 206 -6.08 0.13 12.53
N TYR A 207 -4.86 -0.27 12.16
CA TYR A 207 -3.66 0.03 12.96
C TYR A 207 -2.57 0.76 12.16
N ALA A 208 -1.72 1.51 12.88
CA ALA A 208 -0.55 2.21 12.36
C ALA A 208 0.59 2.16 13.39
N THR A 209 1.82 2.46 12.97
CA THR A 209 2.95 2.62 13.89
C THR A 209 3.33 4.09 14.09
N ALA A 210 3.95 4.39 15.23
CA ALA A 210 4.48 5.71 15.55
C ALA A 210 5.76 5.60 16.40
N ASN A 211 6.53 6.70 16.46
CA ASN A 211 7.79 6.81 17.19
C ASN A 211 8.79 5.69 16.81
N ASN A 212 9.12 5.56 15.52
CA ASN A 212 10.02 4.51 15.01
C ASN A 212 9.57 3.10 15.39
N ASP A 213 8.29 2.82 15.18
CA ASP A 213 7.66 1.51 15.41
C ASP A 213 7.60 1.04 16.87
N TRP A 214 7.86 1.93 17.84
CA TRP A 214 7.76 1.60 19.26
C TRP A 214 6.32 1.64 19.79
N LEU A 215 5.44 2.40 19.12
CA LEU A 215 4.03 2.50 19.46
C LEU A 215 3.17 1.92 18.36
N ILE A 216 2.16 1.14 18.76
CA ILE A 216 1.06 0.73 17.92
C ILE A 216 -0.11 1.65 18.21
N LEU A 217 -0.70 2.22 17.17
CA LEU A 217 -1.91 3.02 17.23
C LEU A 217 -3.08 2.19 16.70
N LEU A 218 -4.21 2.27 17.38
CA LEU A 218 -5.47 1.69 16.94
C LEU A 218 -6.43 2.84 16.57
N SER A 219 -7.03 2.74 15.38
CA SER A 219 -7.94 3.76 14.84
C SER A 219 -9.16 4.03 15.74
N SER A 220 -9.51 3.07 16.59
CA SER A 220 -10.50 3.21 17.66
C SER A 220 -10.14 4.27 18.70
N GLY A 221 -8.88 4.70 18.79
CA GLY A 221 -8.42 5.76 19.69
C GLY A 221 -7.58 5.25 20.86
N TYR A 222 -6.88 4.14 20.67
CA TYR A 222 -5.96 3.60 21.66
C TYR A 222 -4.55 3.56 21.11
N TYR A 223 -3.57 3.66 22.00
CA TYR A 223 -2.18 3.36 21.65
C TYR A 223 -1.54 2.53 22.75
N LEU A 224 -0.57 1.71 22.36
CA LEU A 224 0.17 0.84 23.26
C LEU A 224 1.61 0.68 22.79
N SER A 225 2.52 0.39 23.72
CA SER A 225 3.87 0.02 23.33
C SER A 225 3.90 -1.40 22.77
N VAL A 226 4.88 -1.70 21.93
CA VAL A 226 5.12 -3.08 21.46
C VAL A 226 5.34 -4.03 22.65
N LYS A 227 5.98 -3.55 23.72
CA LYS A 227 6.19 -4.33 24.94
C LYS A 227 4.86 -4.70 25.62
N ASP A 228 3.95 -3.74 25.74
CA ASP A 228 2.63 -3.99 26.34
C ASP A 228 1.81 -4.93 25.44
N LEU A 229 1.88 -4.77 24.11
CA LEU A 229 1.23 -5.68 23.17
C LEU A 229 1.70 -7.13 23.37
N ILE A 230 3.02 -7.36 23.43
CA ILE A 230 3.59 -8.70 23.65
C ILE A 230 3.10 -9.28 24.97
N ARG A 231 3.17 -8.50 26.06
CA ARG A 231 2.69 -8.91 27.39
C ARG A 231 1.21 -9.32 27.34
N ILE A 232 0.35 -8.51 26.73
CA ILE A 232 -1.08 -8.80 26.60
C ILE A 232 -1.28 -10.08 25.77
N CYS A 233 -0.51 -10.26 24.69
CA CYS A 233 -0.56 -11.46 23.87
C CYS A 233 -0.16 -12.72 24.65
N GLU A 234 0.82 -12.63 25.55
CA GLU A 234 1.20 -13.71 26.46
C GLU A 234 0.10 -14.02 27.46
N GLU A 235 -0.38 -13.01 28.20
CA GLU A 235 -1.41 -13.16 29.24
C GLU A 235 -2.73 -13.73 28.70
N LYS A 236 -3.07 -13.42 27.44
CA LYS A 236 -4.27 -13.89 26.77
C LYS A 236 -4.08 -15.22 26.00
N GLY A 237 -2.87 -15.79 25.99
CA GLY A 237 -2.57 -17.03 25.26
C GLY A 237 -2.57 -16.88 23.74
N PHE A 238 -2.45 -15.65 23.22
CA PHE A 238 -2.34 -15.41 21.78
C PHE A 238 -0.99 -15.86 21.23
N LEU A 239 0.10 -15.75 22.01
CA LEU A 239 1.40 -16.24 21.56
C LEU A 239 1.41 -17.75 21.35
N ASP A 240 0.79 -18.52 22.25
CA ASP A 240 0.65 -19.97 22.07
C ASP A 240 -0.16 -20.30 20.81
N THR A 241 -1.22 -19.53 20.54
CA THR A 241 -2.02 -19.69 19.33
C THR A 241 -1.20 -19.40 18.06
N ILE A 242 -0.39 -18.34 18.07
CA ILE A 242 0.51 -17.98 16.97
C ILE A 242 1.57 -19.06 16.78
N ASN A 243 2.23 -19.50 17.85
CA ASN A 243 3.24 -20.56 17.80
C ASN A 243 2.65 -21.86 17.28
N ASN A 244 1.49 -22.30 17.79
CA ASN A 244 0.79 -23.48 17.30
C ASN A 244 0.44 -23.38 15.81
N LYS A 245 0.06 -22.18 15.34
CA LYS A 245 -0.21 -21.94 13.91
C LYS A 245 1.08 -22.03 13.08
N ILE A 246 2.17 -21.42 13.53
CA ILE A 246 3.48 -21.50 12.87
C ILE A 246 3.94 -22.95 12.80
N GLU A 247 3.92 -23.67 13.93
CA GLU A 247 4.29 -25.08 13.97
C GLU A 247 3.42 -25.94 13.05
N ARG A 248 2.11 -25.67 12.99
CA ARG A 248 1.22 -26.38 12.06
C ARG A 248 1.61 -26.11 10.61
N GLN A 249 1.86 -24.85 10.25
CA GLN A 249 2.30 -24.47 8.91
C GLN A 249 3.64 -25.13 8.55
N GLU A 250 4.58 -25.21 9.50
CA GLU A 250 5.85 -25.92 9.32
C GLU A 250 5.65 -27.43 9.15
N ARG A 251 4.82 -28.06 9.99
CA ARG A 251 4.50 -29.50 9.87
C ARG A 251 3.87 -29.83 8.52
N ASP A 252 2.92 -29.00 8.07
CA ASP A 252 2.24 -29.17 6.79
C ASP A 252 3.21 -29.03 5.61
N TYR A 253 4.14 -28.07 5.68
CA TYR A 253 5.18 -27.90 4.66
C TYR A 253 6.23 -29.02 4.68
N ILE A 254 6.67 -29.49 5.85
CA ILE A 254 7.58 -30.66 5.98
C ILE A 254 6.92 -31.92 5.42
N LYS A 255 5.61 -32.10 5.65
CA LYS A 255 4.83 -33.20 5.08
C LYS A 255 4.79 -33.11 3.55
N PHE A 256 4.60 -31.92 3.00
CA PHE A 256 4.70 -31.67 1.56
C PHE A 256 6.06 -32.11 1.02
N LEU A 257 7.15 -31.60 1.58
CA LEU A 257 8.52 -31.91 1.13
C LEU A 257 8.82 -33.42 1.15
N ARG A 258 8.48 -34.12 2.23
CA ARG A 258 8.68 -35.58 2.34
C ARG A 258 7.90 -36.37 1.28
N ASP A 259 6.69 -35.92 0.97
CA ASP A 259 5.85 -36.59 -0.01
C ASP A 259 6.36 -36.33 -1.43
N VAL A 260 6.80 -35.11 -1.74
CA VAL A 260 7.46 -34.77 -3.02
C VAL A 260 8.77 -35.55 -3.17
N GLU A 261 9.59 -35.65 -2.13
CA GLU A 261 10.82 -36.45 -2.12
C GLU A 261 10.50 -37.91 -2.45
N LYS A 262 9.52 -38.51 -1.77
CA LYS A 262 9.08 -39.89 -2.01
C LYS A 262 8.59 -40.10 -3.44
N LYS A 263 7.79 -39.19 -3.97
CA LYS A 263 7.29 -39.24 -5.35
C LYS A 263 8.41 -39.11 -6.37
N THR A 264 9.37 -38.22 -6.11
CA THR A 264 10.55 -38.04 -6.95
C THR A 264 11.41 -39.30 -6.99
N MET A 265 11.66 -39.92 -5.83
CA MET A 265 12.39 -41.19 -5.76
C MET A 265 11.65 -42.31 -6.50
N GLY A 266 10.33 -42.44 -6.31
CA GLY A 266 9.51 -43.42 -7.01
C GLY A 266 9.54 -43.23 -8.52
N PHE A 267 9.46 -41.98 -8.99
CA PHE A 267 9.57 -41.66 -10.41
C PHE A 267 10.96 -42.02 -10.98
N VAL A 268 12.04 -41.76 -10.23
CA VAL A 268 13.40 -42.19 -10.61
C VAL A 268 13.51 -43.71 -10.71
N ASP A 269 12.90 -44.45 -9.79
CA ASP A 269 12.85 -45.91 -9.81
C ASP A 269 12.12 -46.44 -11.04
N ASP A 270 10.99 -45.83 -11.39
CA ASP A 270 10.23 -46.19 -12.58
C ASP A 270 11.01 -45.88 -13.87
N LEU A 271 11.62 -44.70 -13.96
CA LEU A 271 12.50 -44.35 -15.08
C LEU A 271 13.67 -45.32 -15.22
N SER A 272 14.29 -45.71 -14.12
CA SER A 272 15.47 -46.59 -14.12
C SER A 272 15.19 -47.99 -14.68
N LYS A 273 13.93 -48.44 -14.67
CA LYS A 273 13.51 -49.71 -15.33
C LYS A 273 13.62 -49.62 -16.86
N HIS A 274 13.71 -48.42 -17.41
CA HIS A 274 13.73 -48.12 -18.84
C HIS A 274 14.99 -47.34 -19.26
N ASN A 275 16.15 -47.73 -18.75
CA ASN A 275 17.45 -47.06 -18.92
C ASN A 275 17.99 -46.91 -20.36
N ASN A 276 17.32 -47.50 -21.36
CA ASN A 276 17.69 -47.38 -22.77
C ASN A 276 16.83 -46.35 -23.53
N LEU A 277 15.80 -45.78 -22.89
CA LEU A 277 14.93 -44.77 -23.52
C LEU A 277 15.57 -43.38 -23.41
N ILE A 278 15.48 -42.61 -24.48
CA ILE A 278 15.74 -41.17 -24.51
C ILE A 278 14.37 -40.50 -24.61
N VAL A 279 13.99 -39.72 -23.60
CA VAL A 279 12.66 -39.13 -23.49
C VAL A 279 12.77 -37.67 -23.08
N GLU A 280 11.89 -36.85 -23.65
CA GLU A 280 11.70 -35.46 -23.26
C GLU A 280 10.35 -35.33 -22.56
N TYR A 281 10.38 -34.71 -21.38
CA TYR A 281 9.18 -34.44 -20.59
C TYR A 281 8.95 -32.95 -20.52
N GLY A 282 7.75 -32.48 -20.86
CA GLY A 282 7.38 -31.10 -20.58
C GLY A 282 7.32 -30.87 -19.08
N ILE A 283 7.65 -29.66 -18.65
CA ILE A 283 7.58 -29.21 -17.25
C ILE A 283 6.33 -28.37 -17.10
N ALA A 284 5.45 -28.78 -16.20
CA ALA A 284 4.18 -28.13 -15.94
C ALA A 284 4.13 -27.60 -14.50
N GLY A 285 3.74 -26.34 -14.33
CA GLY A 285 3.74 -25.64 -13.04
C GLY A 285 2.74 -26.22 -12.04
N ILE A 286 3.00 -25.98 -10.74
CA ILE A 286 2.19 -26.57 -9.67
C ILE A 286 0.76 -26.01 -9.60
N GLU A 287 0.53 -24.82 -10.18
CA GLU A 287 -0.76 -24.14 -10.24
C GLU A 287 -1.82 -24.94 -10.99
N LEU A 288 -1.42 -25.80 -11.93
CA LEU A 288 -2.33 -26.66 -12.69
C LEU A 288 -3.09 -27.65 -11.81
N ARG A 289 -2.61 -27.93 -10.59
CA ARG A 289 -3.25 -28.79 -9.60
C ARG A 289 -3.40 -28.11 -8.23
N LYS A 290 -3.57 -26.80 -8.22
CA LYS A 290 -3.71 -25.97 -7.01
C LYS A 290 -4.70 -26.54 -5.99
N GLU A 291 -5.94 -26.84 -6.40
CA GLU A 291 -6.98 -27.32 -5.48
C GLU A 291 -6.62 -28.68 -4.85
N GLU A 292 -6.00 -29.59 -5.61
CA GLU A 292 -5.53 -30.89 -5.11
C GLU A 292 -4.44 -30.70 -4.04
N LEU A 293 -3.44 -29.86 -4.33
CA LEU A 293 -2.33 -29.58 -3.43
C LEU A 293 -2.79 -28.86 -2.16
N ILE A 294 -3.66 -27.85 -2.29
CA ILE A 294 -4.25 -27.14 -1.14
C ILE A 294 -5.08 -28.10 -0.29
N SER A 295 -5.89 -28.97 -0.89
CA SER A 295 -6.67 -29.95 -0.15
C SER A 295 -5.79 -30.96 0.60
N ARG A 296 -4.62 -31.31 0.07
CA ARG A 296 -3.74 -32.35 0.64
C ARG A 296 -2.75 -31.83 1.68
N TYR A 297 -2.22 -30.63 1.48
CA TYR A 297 -1.14 -30.05 2.30
C TYR A 297 -1.50 -28.71 2.94
N GLY A 298 -2.66 -28.13 2.62
CA GLY A 298 -3.07 -26.82 3.11
C GLY A 298 -2.55 -25.67 2.26
N LYS A 299 -3.24 -24.53 2.37
CA LYS A 299 -2.97 -23.32 1.58
C LYS A 299 -1.56 -22.77 1.81
N ASP A 300 -1.11 -22.72 3.07
CA ASP A 300 0.20 -22.15 3.42
C ASP A 300 1.37 -22.97 2.85
N ALA A 301 1.25 -24.30 2.83
CA ALA A 301 2.27 -25.17 2.24
C ALA A 301 2.32 -25.02 0.71
N TYR A 302 1.17 -24.92 0.05
CA TYR A 302 1.09 -24.64 -1.38
C TYR A 302 1.70 -23.28 -1.73
N GLU A 303 1.34 -22.21 -1.00
CA GLU A 303 1.86 -20.87 -1.29
C GLU A 303 3.38 -20.81 -1.13
N ARG A 304 3.96 -21.48 -0.12
CA ARG A 304 5.41 -21.61 0.02
C ARG A 304 6.04 -22.37 -1.15
N ALA A 305 5.47 -23.50 -1.53
CA ALA A 305 5.96 -24.29 -2.67
C ALA A 305 5.82 -23.54 -4.01
N PHE A 306 4.81 -22.69 -4.16
CA PHE A 306 4.56 -21.92 -5.38
C PHE A 306 5.66 -20.88 -5.65
N PHE A 307 6.34 -20.38 -4.62
CA PHE A 307 7.49 -19.50 -4.77
C PHE A 307 8.81 -20.26 -4.99
N ASP A 308 8.78 -21.59 -5.07
CA ASP A 308 9.95 -22.42 -5.27
C ASP A 308 9.91 -23.08 -6.66
N ASP A 309 10.73 -22.58 -7.58
CA ASP A 309 10.73 -22.95 -9.00
C ASP A 309 11.17 -24.41 -9.28
N TYR A 310 11.54 -25.17 -8.25
CA TYR A 310 12.00 -26.56 -8.41
C TYR A 310 10.87 -27.59 -8.37
N PHE A 311 9.69 -27.23 -7.88
CA PHE A 311 8.56 -28.16 -7.84
C PHE A 311 7.76 -28.08 -9.13
N ALA A 312 7.55 -29.22 -9.77
CA ALA A 312 6.79 -29.29 -11.01
C ALA A 312 6.13 -30.65 -11.21
N PHE A 313 5.27 -30.72 -12.19
CA PHE A 313 4.80 -31.96 -12.78
C PHE A 313 5.51 -32.20 -14.12
N LEU A 314 5.78 -33.46 -14.43
CA LEU A 314 6.27 -33.86 -15.74
C LEU A 314 5.12 -34.34 -16.60
N ILE A 315 5.09 -33.88 -17.85
CA ILE A 315 4.07 -34.22 -18.84
C ILE A 315 4.70 -34.86 -20.08
N ASN A 316 3.98 -35.78 -20.71
CA ASN A 316 4.30 -36.33 -22.01
C ASN A 316 3.03 -36.36 -22.86
N ASN A 317 3.07 -35.84 -24.09
CA ASN A 317 1.89 -35.73 -24.96
C ASN A 317 0.66 -35.12 -24.26
N GLN A 318 0.88 -34.05 -23.48
CA GLN A 318 -0.15 -33.34 -22.69
C GLN A 318 -0.77 -34.14 -21.53
N GLU A 319 -0.26 -35.33 -21.21
CA GLU A 319 -0.68 -36.11 -20.05
C GLU A 319 0.36 -36.04 -18.93
N PHE A 320 -0.12 -35.98 -17.68
CA PHE A 320 0.74 -36.04 -16.50
C PHE A 320 1.34 -37.44 -16.37
N VAL A 321 2.67 -37.53 -16.45
CA VAL A 321 3.41 -38.80 -16.28
C VAL A 321 4.09 -38.91 -14.92
N SER A 322 4.14 -37.82 -14.16
CA SER A 322 4.58 -37.82 -12.78
C SER A 322 3.52 -37.19 -11.89
N GLU A 323 3.56 -37.56 -10.61
CA GLU A 323 3.07 -36.66 -9.57
C GLU A 323 4.02 -35.46 -9.42
N ILE A 324 3.77 -34.59 -8.43
CA ILE A 324 4.69 -33.48 -8.14
C ILE A 324 6.08 -34.03 -7.79
N VAL A 325 7.10 -33.48 -8.44
CA VAL A 325 8.51 -33.84 -8.26
C VAL A 325 9.33 -32.60 -7.93
N ASP A 326 10.45 -32.82 -7.25
CA ASP A 326 11.52 -31.84 -7.11
C ASP A 326 12.52 -32.07 -8.26
N LEU A 327 12.58 -31.12 -9.20
CA LEU A 327 13.40 -31.20 -10.40
C LEU A 327 14.91 -31.26 -10.09
N LYS A 328 15.36 -30.58 -9.03
CA LYS A 328 16.77 -30.63 -8.59
C LYS A 328 17.11 -31.98 -7.99
N LEU A 329 16.23 -32.48 -7.12
CA LEU A 329 16.40 -33.80 -6.52
C LEU A 329 16.37 -34.89 -7.60
N LEU A 330 15.44 -34.79 -8.56
CA LEU A 330 15.33 -35.69 -9.71
C LEU A 330 16.65 -35.78 -10.48
N GLN A 331 17.23 -34.65 -10.88
CA GLN A 331 18.53 -34.62 -11.55
C GLN A 331 19.64 -35.24 -10.70
N SER A 332 19.70 -34.88 -9.41
CA SER A 332 20.73 -35.39 -8.48
C SER A 332 20.65 -36.91 -8.31
N LEU A 333 19.44 -37.47 -8.17
CA LEU A 333 19.22 -38.90 -8.04
C LEU A 333 19.57 -39.67 -9.32
N LEU A 334 19.23 -39.13 -10.49
CA LEU A 334 19.59 -39.71 -11.78
C LEU A 334 21.11 -39.69 -12.01
N ALA A 335 21.76 -38.57 -11.69
CA ALA A 335 23.22 -38.44 -11.79
C ALA A 335 23.94 -39.48 -10.90
N LYS A 336 23.44 -39.71 -9.67
CA LYS A 336 23.95 -40.78 -8.78
C LYS A 336 23.81 -42.18 -9.36
N ARG A 337 22.85 -42.41 -10.26
CA ARG A 337 22.66 -43.67 -10.99
C ARG A 337 23.42 -43.72 -12.32
N GLY A 338 24.21 -42.70 -12.63
CA GLY A 338 24.95 -42.60 -13.89
C GLY A 338 24.06 -42.33 -15.11
N ILE A 339 22.83 -41.84 -14.90
CA ILE A 339 21.89 -41.53 -15.98
C ILE A 339 22.00 -40.05 -16.32
N PRO A 340 22.42 -39.68 -17.56
CA PRO A 340 22.54 -38.28 -17.94
C PRO A 340 21.16 -37.64 -18.05
N SER A 341 20.98 -36.46 -17.47
CA SER A 341 19.75 -35.66 -17.60
C SER A 341 20.07 -34.18 -17.48
N TYR A 342 19.20 -33.33 -18.04
CA TYR A 342 19.28 -31.88 -17.88
C TYR A 342 17.89 -31.22 -18.02
N ILE A 343 17.76 -30.01 -17.50
CA ILE A 343 16.57 -29.17 -17.63
C ILE A 343 16.90 -28.05 -18.62
N ASP A 344 16.04 -27.87 -19.61
CA ASP A 344 16.03 -26.74 -20.53
C ASP A 344 14.96 -25.74 -20.06
N ASN A 345 15.40 -24.69 -19.38
CA ASN A 345 14.50 -23.66 -18.83
C ASN A 345 13.88 -22.78 -19.92
N GLU A 346 14.48 -22.68 -21.11
CA GLU A 346 13.94 -21.87 -22.20
C GLU A 346 12.71 -22.55 -22.82
N GLU A 347 12.78 -23.88 -22.94
CA GLU A 347 11.73 -24.70 -23.53
C GLU A 347 10.77 -25.29 -22.48
N ASN A 348 11.05 -25.13 -21.18
CA ASN A 348 10.36 -25.82 -20.07
C ASN A 348 10.32 -27.34 -20.27
N VAL A 349 11.47 -27.94 -20.55
CA VAL A 349 11.60 -29.39 -20.81
C VAL A 349 12.65 -30.03 -19.89
N PHE A 350 12.33 -31.20 -19.37
CA PHE A 350 13.25 -32.10 -18.69
C PHE A 350 13.67 -33.24 -19.64
N HIS A 351 14.97 -33.34 -19.92
CA HIS A 351 15.51 -34.38 -20.80
C HIS A 351 16.07 -35.54 -19.98
N TYR A 352 15.55 -36.76 -20.22
CA TYR A 352 15.97 -38.00 -19.57
C TYR A 352 16.88 -38.83 -20.49
N ASN A 353 17.98 -39.33 -19.92
CA ASN A 353 18.98 -40.14 -20.61
C ASN A 353 19.57 -39.45 -21.85
N ALA A 354 19.67 -38.12 -21.80
CA ALA A 354 20.10 -37.28 -22.91
C ALA A 354 21.26 -36.39 -22.50
N ASN A 355 22.22 -36.23 -23.41
CA ASN A 355 23.30 -35.26 -23.25
C ASN A 355 22.89 -33.92 -23.87
N LYS A 356 23.36 -32.80 -23.29
CA LYS A 356 23.10 -31.42 -23.77
C LYS A 356 23.44 -31.20 -25.26
N HIS A 357 24.22 -32.10 -25.85
CA HIS A 357 24.68 -32.06 -27.25
C HIS A 357 23.81 -32.84 -28.26
N VAL A 358 22.67 -33.43 -27.86
CA VAL A 358 21.80 -34.22 -28.79
C VAL A 358 20.82 -33.34 -29.59
N LYS A 359 20.78 -32.01 -29.40
CA LYS A 359 20.10 -31.06 -30.31
C LYS A 359 20.80 -31.03 -31.68
N THR A 360 20.68 -32.10 -32.46
CA THR A 360 20.90 -32.08 -33.90
C THR A 360 19.71 -31.35 -34.51
N LYS A 361 19.95 -30.10 -34.91
CA LYS A 361 19.05 -29.31 -35.76
C LYS A 361 18.51 -30.20 -36.88
N LYS A 362 17.19 -30.44 -36.87
CA LYS A 362 16.45 -30.80 -38.08
C LYS A 362 15.81 -29.54 -38.64
#